data_AF-A0A1Z5JUE0-F1
#
_entry.id   AF-A0A1Z5JUE0-F1
#
_cell.length_a   1.000
_cell.length_b   1.000
_cell.length_c   1.000
_cell.angle_alpha   90.00
_cell.angle_beta   90.00
_cell.angle_gamma   90.00
#
_symmetry.space_group_name_H-M   'P 1'
#
loop_
_entity.id
_entity.type
_entity.pdbx_description
1 polymer ?
#
loop_
_entity_poly.entity_id
_entity_poly.type
_entity_poly.pdbx_seq_one_letter_code
_entity_poly.pdbx_strand_id
1 'polypeptide(L)'
;MPTADHLLSQQNIKRLLQLDGKIERLRISSLKEKEILLLPLSAKVDCLEYELEVKKIQEDAFDTLDISAKEILLTFFLDWFLEDGSWYGYVISFFDRLAQLGHVESLTLSLDCLDPTTGCFLDSNQEISLIADAVIRFIQGNHRLMHFCFSDILWCVNDEPHLPRIFEAMEDHPNLRTVMIEGCKDKSEDDGAKYSNHLDYDALRQLLSRNRIIEVLYSNGERISDGASIDKLYELNRYYNHSSSLVTENTKTRSQLVSIALIERASGTFPHTAVLVAHHLDSICELIRAVHLDHINY
;
A
#
# COMPACT_ATOMS: atom_id res chain seq x y z
N MET A 1 43.81 6.46 -13.24
CA MET A 1 42.96 5.88 -12.19
C MET A 1 41.95 4.97 -12.89
N PRO A 2 41.82 3.69 -12.50
CA PRO A 2 40.75 2.85 -13.06
C PRO A 2 39.42 3.42 -12.56
N THR A 3 38.53 3.78 -13.47
CA THR A 3 37.15 4.11 -13.12
C THR A 3 36.51 2.87 -12.51
N ALA A 4 35.71 3.05 -11.45
CA ALA A 4 35.06 1.97 -10.70
C ALA A 4 34.07 1.14 -11.55
N ASP A 5 33.87 1.49 -12.81
CA ASP A 5 32.95 0.84 -13.76
C ASP A 5 33.27 -0.63 -14.08
N HIS A 6 34.46 -1.13 -13.73
CA HIS A 6 34.85 -2.52 -13.98
C HIS A 6 34.53 -3.52 -12.85
N LEU A 7 34.02 -3.08 -11.69
CA LEU A 7 33.85 -3.97 -10.54
C LEU A 7 32.62 -4.89 -10.62
N LEU A 8 31.62 -4.56 -11.44
CA LEU A 8 30.40 -5.36 -11.63
C LEU A 8 30.28 -5.85 -13.07
N SER A 9 31.07 -6.87 -13.42
CA SER A 9 30.83 -7.61 -14.67
C SER A 9 29.45 -8.30 -14.62
N GLN A 10 28.85 -8.58 -15.77
CA GLN A 10 27.59 -9.32 -15.86
C GLN A 10 27.65 -10.68 -15.13
N GLN A 11 28.81 -11.34 -15.16
CA GLN A 11 29.04 -12.60 -14.44
C GLN A 11 29.01 -12.38 -12.92
N ASN A 12 29.57 -11.28 -12.43
CA ASN A 12 29.53 -10.94 -11.01
C ASN A 12 28.10 -10.61 -10.57
N ILE A 13 27.31 -9.91 -11.39
CA ILE A 13 25.89 -9.66 -11.13
C ILE A 13 25.11 -10.97 -11.06
N LYS A 14 25.25 -11.85 -12.06
CA LYS A 14 24.59 -13.18 -12.04
C LYS A 14 24.96 -13.98 -10.78
N ARG A 15 26.23 -13.95 -10.36
CA ARG A 15 26.68 -14.61 -9.12
C ARG A 15 26.08 -13.98 -7.87
N LEU A 16 26.00 -12.65 -7.81
CA LEU A 16 25.40 -11.91 -6.70
C LEU A 16 23.92 -12.29 -6.52
N LEU A 17 23.17 -12.37 -7.63
CA LEU A 17 21.75 -12.71 -7.65
C LEU A 17 21.46 -14.17 -7.26
N GLN A 18 22.47 -15.03 -7.27
CA GLN A 18 22.39 -16.45 -6.87
C GLN A 18 22.75 -16.68 -5.40
N LEU A 19 23.05 -15.63 -4.61
CA LEU A 19 23.40 -15.74 -3.20
C LEU A 19 22.16 -15.94 -2.31
N ASP A 20 21.48 -17.07 -2.51
CA ASP A 20 20.24 -17.45 -1.84
C ASP A 20 20.34 -17.33 -0.31
N GLY A 21 19.48 -16.50 0.28
CA GLY A 21 19.38 -16.32 1.73
C GLY A 21 20.60 -15.65 2.38
N LYS A 22 21.46 -14.98 1.60
CA LYS A 22 22.61 -14.21 2.10
C LYS A 22 22.40 -12.70 2.05
N ILE A 23 21.44 -12.25 1.24
CA ILE A 23 21.14 -10.84 1.03
C ILE A 23 19.71 -10.61 1.49
N GLU A 24 19.55 -9.87 2.58
CA GLU A 24 18.23 -9.47 3.09
C GLU A 24 17.62 -8.40 2.19
N ARG A 25 18.40 -7.36 1.87
CA ARG A 25 18.00 -6.25 1.00
C ARG A 25 18.97 -6.08 -0.16
N LEU A 26 18.43 -6.08 -1.37
CA LEU A 26 19.19 -5.86 -2.60
C LEU A 26 18.74 -4.55 -3.24
N ARG A 27 19.69 -3.63 -3.43
CA ARG A 27 19.48 -2.40 -4.20
C ARG A 27 20.29 -2.46 -5.48
N ILE A 28 19.62 -2.34 -6.61
CA ILE A 28 20.25 -2.32 -7.93
C ILE A 28 19.73 -1.09 -8.67
N SER A 29 20.64 -0.22 -9.11
CA SER A 29 20.31 0.84 -10.05
C SER A 29 20.22 0.30 -11.48
N SER A 30 19.70 1.11 -12.41
CA SER A 30 19.45 0.71 -13.79
C SER A 30 20.57 -0.14 -14.43
N LEU A 31 20.21 -1.36 -14.84
CA LEU A 31 21.08 -2.26 -15.61
C LEU A 31 20.97 -1.92 -17.09
N LYS A 32 22.07 -2.00 -17.84
CA LYS A 32 22.06 -1.60 -19.26
C LYS A 32 21.72 -2.74 -20.20
N GLU A 33 22.10 -3.97 -19.83
CA GLU A 33 22.08 -5.11 -20.73
C GLU A 33 20.81 -5.95 -20.63
N LYS A 34 20.16 -6.13 -21.78
CA LYS A 34 18.85 -6.79 -21.91
C LYS A 34 18.77 -8.18 -21.26
N GLU A 35 19.82 -8.97 -21.37
CA GLU A 35 19.88 -10.35 -20.84
C GLU A 35 19.81 -10.43 -19.30
N ILE A 36 20.08 -9.34 -18.59
CA ILE A 36 20.13 -9.31 -17.13
C ILE A 36 19.09 -8.40 -16.48
N LEU A 37 18.28 -7.67 -17.26
CA LEU A 37 17.32 -6.69 -16.75
C LEU A 37 16.30 -7.28 -15.78
N LEU A 38 15.82 -8.50 -16.05
CA LEU A 38 14.81 -9.14 -15.20
C LEU A 38 15.40 -9.99 -14.07
N LEU A 39 16.70 -10.28 -14.10
CA LEU A 39 17.32 -11.15 -13.10
C LEU A 39 17.22 -10.59 -11.67
N PRO A 40 17.33 -9.28 -11.41
CA PRO A 40 17.08 -8.70 -10.08
C PRO A 40 15.71 -9.06 -9.50
N LEU A 41 14.67 -9.09 -10.33
CA LEU A 41 13.31 -9.45 -9.89
C LEU A 41 13.22 -10.92 -9.44
N SER A 42 14.10 -11.79 -9.94
CA SER A 42 14.16 -13.21 -9.54
C SER A 42 15.16 -13.49 -8.39
N ALA A 43 15.73 -12.45 -7.78
CA ALA A 43 16.66 -12.62 -6.68
C ALA A 43 15.94 -13.15 -5.42
N LYS A 44 16.56 -14.10 -4.70
CA LYS A 44 16.03 -14.62 -3.43
C LYS A 44 16.43 -13.74 -2.26
N VAL A 45 15.77 -12.59 -2.16
CA VAL A 45 15.96 -11.56 -1.13
C VAL A 45 14.61 -11.24 -0.48
N ASP A 46 14.61 -10.69 0.73
CA ASP A 46 13.37 -10.28 1.39
C ASP A 46 12.88 -8.93 0.82
N CYS A 47 13.81 -8.01 0.57
CA CYS A 47 13.54 -6.66 0.06
C CYS A 47 14.34 -6.36 -1.21
N LEU A 48 13.65 -5.95 -2.28
CA LEU A 48 14.23 -5.56 -3.56
C LEU A 48 13.94 -4.07 -3.83
N GLU A 49 15.00 -3.29 -4.04
CA GLU A 49 14.93 -1.91 -4.56
C GLU A 49 15.56 -1.87 -5.94
N TYR A 50 14.76 -1.62 -6.98
CA TYR A 50 15.21 -1.76 -8.36
C TYR A 50 14.70 -0.65 -9.28
N GLU A 51 15.58 -0.22 -10.16
CA GLU A 51 15.30 0.72 -11.25
C GLU A 51 15.32 -0.04 -12.59
N LEU A 52 14.18 -0.13 -13.27
CA LEU A 52 14.00 -0.94 -14.47
C LEU A 52 13.64 -0.11 -15.68
N GLU A 53 14.50 -0.12 -16.70
CA GLU A 53 14.20 0.46 -18.02
C GLU A 53 13.41 -0.55 -18.86
N VAL A 54 12.07 -0.45 -18.86
CA VAL A 54 11.18 -1.49 -19.40
C VAL A 54 11.20 -1.58 -20.93
N LYS A 55 11.59 -0.51 -21.64
CA LYS A 55 11.59 -0.46 -23.13
C LYS A 55 12.44 -1.52 -23.82
N LYS A 56 13.32 -2.17 -23.07
CA LYS A 56 14.22 -3.22 -23.56
C LYS A 56 13.64 -4.63 -23.39
N ILE A 57 12.45 -4.75 -22.80
CA ILE A 57 11.85 -6.01 -22.34
C ILE A 57 10.60 -6.28 -23.20
N GLN A 58 10.12 -7.53 -23.23
CA GLN A 58 8.82 -7.86 -23.83
C GLN A 58 7.75 -7.84 -22.72
N GLU A 59 6.52 -7.44 -23.03
CA GLU A 59 5.44 -7.36 -22.03
C GLU A 59 5.19 -8.70 -21.32
N ASP A 60 5.23 -9.81 -22.05
CA ASP A 60 5.03 -11.18 -21.55
C ASP A 60 6.22 -11.71 -20.74
N ALA A 61 7.32 -10.96 -20.67
CA ALA A 61 8.52 -11.43 -19.98
C ALA A 61 8.33 -11.54 -18.46
N PHE A 62 7.31 -10.89 -17.88
CA PHE A 62 6.99 -11.02 -16.45
C PHE A 62 6.25 -12.33 -16.12
N ASP A 63 5.52 -12.93 -17.06
CA ASP A 63 4.62 -14.08 -16.83
C ASP A 63 5.33 -15.29 -16.20
N THR A 64 6.63 -15.42 -16.47
CA THR A 64 7.45 -16.55 -16.03
C THR A 64 8.37 -16.24 -14.84
N LEU A 65 8.41 -14.98 -14.37
CA LEU A 65 9.38 -14.56 -13.34
C LEU A 65 9.02 -15.11 -11.97
N ASP A 66 9.96 -15.80 -11.34
CA ASP A 66 9.81 -16.21 -9.94
C ASP A 66 10.31 -15.08 -9.03
N ILE A 67 9.42 -14.15 -8.69
CA ILE A 67 9.73 -13.03 -7.81
C ILE A 67 9.58 -13.53 -6.38
N SER A 68 10.68 -13.63 -5.63
CA SER A 68 10.66 -14.13 -4.24
C SER A 68 10.57 -13.01 -3.19
N ALA A 69 10.80 -11.76 -3.59
CA ALA A 69 10.83 -10.61 -2.69
C ALA A 69 9.44 -10.29 -2.14
N LYS A 70 9.37 -10.10 -0.82
CA LYS A 70 8.13 -9.71 -0.12
C LYS A 70 7.94 -8.20 -0.11
N GLU A 71 9.04 -7.47 -0.08
CA GLU A 71 9.05 -6.02 -0.18
C GLU A 71 9.69 -5.60 -1.50
N ILE A 72 8.95 -4.84 -2.31
CA ILE A 72 9.38 -4.42 -3.64
C ILE A 72 9.26 -2.91 -3.73
N LEU A 73 10.38 -2.24 -3.98
CA LEU A 73 10.48 -0.83 -4.32
C LEU A 73 10.98 -0.77 -5.76
N LEU A 74 10.09 -0.45 -6.70
CA LEU A 74 10.37 -0.57 -8.13
C LEU A 74 10.08 0.75 -8.82
N THR A 75 11.06 1.26 -9.56
CA THR A 75 10.86 2.40 -10.47
C THR A 75 10.94 1.90 -11.90
N PHE A 76 9.85 2.06 -12.66
CA PHE A 76 9.84 1.85 -14.09
C PHE A 76 10.26 3.12 -14.81
N PHE A 77 11.38 3.06 -15.52
CA PHE A 77 11.76 4.08 -16.48
C PHE A 77 11.09 3.77 -17.82
N LEU A 78 10.04 4.54 -18.10
CA LEU A 78 9.22 4.43 -19.29
C LEU A 78 9.78 5.33 -20.40
N ASP A 79 9.66 4.84 -21.63
CA ASP A 79 9.84 5.63 -22.84
C ASP A 79 8.45 5.83 -23.44
N TRP A 80 7.86 7.02 -23.29
CA TRP A 80 6.48 7.27 -23.68
C TRP A 80 6.26 7.23 -25.20
N PHE A 81 7.35 7.19 -25.98
CA PHE A 81 7.33 7.07 -27.44
C PHE A 81 7.59 5.65 -27.94
N LEU A 82 7.30 4.63 -27.15
CA LEU A 82 7.15 3.31 -27.75
C LEU A 82 6.18 3.45 -28.92
N GLU A 83 6.60 3.05 -30.12
CA GLU A 83 5.82 3.21 -31.36
C GLU A 83 4.43 2.56 -31.26
N ASP A 84 4.25 1.67 -30.29
CA ASP A 84 3.01 0.95 -29.98
C ASP A 84 2.21 1.52 -28.80
N GLY A 85 2.71 2.53 -28.07
CA GLY A 85 2.03 3.13 -26.90
C GLY A 85 1.82 2.16 -25.72
N SER A 86 2.46 1.00 -25.71
CA SER A 86 2.11 -0.17 -24.88
C SER A 86 2.65 -0.16 -23.44
N TRP A 87 3.12 0.98 -22.92
CA TRP A 87 3.81 1.01 -21.62
C TRP A 87 2.96 0.42 -20.47
N TYR A 88 1.63 0.56 -20.56
CA TYR A 88 0.67 0.02 -19.59
C TYR A 88 0.67 -1.51 -19.56
N GLY A 89 1.02 -2.17 -20.67
CA GLY A 89 1.16 -3.63 -20.77
C GLY A 89 2.19 -4.17 -19.78
N TYR A 90 3.34 -3.49 -19.63
CA TYR A 90 4.35 -3.87 -18.63
C TYR A 90 3.82 -3.75 -17.20
N VAL A 91 3.06 -2.70 -16.90
CA VAL A 91 2.46 -2.47 -15.58
C VAL A 91 1.41 -3.53 -15.26
N ILE A 92 0.51 -3.82 -16.21
CA ILE A 92 -0.51 -4.86 -16.08
C ILE A 92 0.15 -6.24 -15.87
N SER A 93 1.10 -6.60 -16.74
CA SER A 93 1.81 -7.89 -16.69
C SER A 93 2.55 -8.07 -15.36
N PHE A 94 3.19 -7.00 -14.87
CA PHE A 94 3.83 -7.01 -13.56
C PHE A 94 2.83 -7.23 -12.41
N PHE A 95 1.73 -6.47 -12.37
CA PHE A 95 0.69 -6.65 -11.34
C PHE A 95 0.03 -8.03 -11.40
N ASP A 96 -0.28 -8.52 -12.60
CA ASP A 96 -0.86 -9.85 -12.79
C ASP A 96 0.09 -10.94 -12.32
N ARG A 97 1.40 -10.79 -12.56
CA ARG A 97 2.38 -11.71 -12.03
C ARG A 97 2.43 -11.69 -10.51
N LEU A 98 2.47 -10.51 -9.89
CA LEU A 98 2.45 -10.39 -8.43
C LEU A 98 1.16 -10.93 -7.83
N ALA A 99 0.02 -10.76 -8.50
CA ALA A 99 -1.28 -11.31 -8.09
C ALA A 99 -1.25 -12.84 -8.04
N GLN A 100 -0.66 -13.49 -9.07
CA GLN A 100 -0.51 -14.94 -9.13
C GLN A 100 0.42 -15.48 -8.03
N LEU A 101 1.48 -14.74 -7.72
CA LEU A 101 2.47 -15.12 -6.72
C LEU A 101 1.96 -14.96 -5.28
N GLY A 102 1.13 -13.96 -5.01
CA GLY A 102 0.28 -13.86 -3.82
C GLY A 102 1.00 -13.73 -2.46
N HIS A 103 2.29 -13.44 -2.44
CA HIS A 103 3.11 -13.38 -1.22
C HIS A 103 3.74 -12.01 -0.94
N VAL A 104 3.41 -11.00 -1.74
CA VAL A 104 3.92 -9.64 -1.55
C VAL A 104 3.30 -9.04 -0.28
N GLU A 105 4.15 -8.44 0.55
CA GLU A 105 3.80 -7.78 1.81
C GLU A 105 3.89 -6.25 1.69
N SER A 106 4.80 -5.75 0.86
CA SER A 106 4.96 -4.32 0.60
C SER A 106 5.30 -4.08 -0.86
N LEU A 107 4.55 -3.18 -1.53
CA LEU A 107 4.85 -2.74 -2.88
C LEU A 107 4.84 -1.22 -2.94
N THR A 108 5.94 -0.64 -3.40
CA THR A 108 6.03 0.73 -3.90
C THR A 108 6.41 0.68 -5.36
N LEU A 109 5.50 1.12 -6.24
CA LEU A 109 5.76 1.20 -7.68
C LEU A 109 5.70 2.67 -8.14
N SER A 110 6.82 3.13 -8.66
CA SER A 110 7.01 4.45 -9.24
C SER A 110 7.12 4.34 -10.76
N LEU A 111 6.50 5.26 -11.50
CA LEU A 111 6.67 5.39 -12.94
C LEU A 111 7.43 6.69 -13.20
N ASP A 112 8.58 6.59 -13.85
CA ASP A 112 9.42 7.73 -14.20
C ASP A 112 9.58 7.82 -15.71
N CYS A 113 9.69 9.06 -16.19
CA CYS A 113 9.81 9.40 -17.59
C CYS A 113 11.28 9.70 -17.93
N LEU A 114 11.83 9.01 -18.93
CA LEU A 114 13.19 9.32 -19.41
C LEU A 114 13.30 10.71 -20.07
N ASP A 115 12.21 11.25 -20.63
CA ASP A 115 12.17 12.57 -21.27
C ASP A 115 10.95 13.40 -20.76
N PRO A 116 11.13 14.23 -19.72
CA PRO A 116 10.02 15.00 -19.15
C PRO A 116 9.51 16.12 -20.07
N THR A 117 10.20 16.42 -21.18
CA THR A 117 9.81 17.51 -22.09
C THR A 117 8.64 17.16 -22.99
N THR A 118 8.29 15.88 -23.01
CA THR A 118 7.29 15.33 -23.90
C THR A 118 6.05 14.96 -23.11
N GLY A 119 5.03 15.81 -23.26
CA GLY A 119 3.76 15.65 -22.56
C GLY A 119 3.18 14.26 -22.81
N CYS A 120 2.99 13.52 -21.72
CA CYS A 120 2.38 12.20 -21.73
C CYS A 120 0.86 12.38 -21.76
N PHE A 121 0.22 11.90 -22.82
CA PHE A 121 -1.24 11.78 -22.86
C PHE A 121 -1.56 10.29 -22.89
N LEU A 122 -2.27 9.81 -21.88
CA LEU A 122 -3.00 8.56 -21.99
C LEU A 122 -4.10 8.78 -23.03
N ASP A 123 -4.06 7.98 -24.09
CA ASP A 123 -4.95 8.16 -25.24
C ASP A 123 -6.37 7.63 -24.94
N SER A 124 -6.57 6.79 -23.91
CA SER A 124 -7.89 6.23 -23.62
C SER A 124 -8.20 5.90 -22.15
N ASN A 125 -9.45 6.14 -21.75
CA ASN A 125 -10.05 5.62 -20.49
C ASN A 125 -10.00 4.08 -20.40
N GLN A 126 -9.84 3.38 -21.54
CA GLN A 126 -9.81 1.92 -21.57
C GLN A 126 -8.52 1.38 -20.95
N GLU A 127 -7.37 1.97 -21.27
CA GLU A 127 -6.07 1.54 -20.74
C GLU A 127 -5.98 1.74 -19.24
N ILE A 128 -6.48 2.89 -18.76
CA ILE A 128 -6.62 3.20 -17.34
C ILE A 128 -7.47 2.13 -16.64
N SER A 129 -8.58 1.74 -17.25
CA SER A 129 -9.44 0.68 -16.70
C SER A 129 -8.72 -0.65 -16.57
N LEU A 130 -7.86 -1.01 -17.53
CA LEU A 130 -7.09 -2.25 -17.50
C LEU A 130 -6.05 -2.23 -16.38
N ILE A 131 -5.37 -1.10 -16.17
CA ILE A 131 -4.45 -0.92 -15.04
C ILE A 131 -5.20 -1.04 -13.71
N ALA A 132 -6.35 -0.38 -13.57
CA ALA A 132 -7.17 -0.46 -12.37
C ALA A 132 -7.60 -1.91 -12.07
N ASP A 133 -8.02 -2.66 -13.10
CA ASP A 133 -8.39 -4.06 -12.96
C ASP A 133 -7.18 -4.92 -12.53
N ALA A 134 -5.98 -4.65 -13.04
CA ALA A 134 -4.75 -5.34 -12.64
C ALA A 134 -4.39 -5.04 -11.17
N VAL A 135 -4.51 -3.79 -10.74
CA VAL A 135 -4.31 -3.38 -9.33
C VAL A 135 -5.30 -4.09 -8.41
N ILE A 136 -6.59 -4.16 -8.79
CA ILE A 136 -7.61 -4.90 -8.04
C ILE A 136 -7.23 -6.38 -7.90
N ARG A 137 -6.82 -7.04 -9.00
CA ARG A 137 -6.36 -8.43 -8.97
C ARG A 137 -5.13 -8.61 -8.08
N PHE A 138 -4.18 -7.67 -8.12
CA PHE A 138 -3.01 -7.67 -7.26
C PHE A 138 -3.39 -7.62 -5.77
N ILE A 139 -4.25 -6.68 -5.36
CA ILE A 139 -4.73 -6.56 -3.98
C ILE A 139 -5.43 -7.85 -3.54
N GLN A 140 -6.32 -8.40 -4.38
CA GLN A 140 -7.06 -9.61 -4.06
C GLN A 140 -6.18 -10.86 -4.00
N GLY A 141 -5.14 -10.94 -4.85
CA GLY A 141 -4.19 -12.06 -4.89
C GLY A 141 -3.22 -12.06 -3.69
N ASN A 142 -2.90 -10.89 -3.14
CA ASN A 142 -1.89 -10.73 -2.10
C ASN A 142 -2.49 -10.51 -0.71
N HIS A 143 -3.08 -11.54 -0.14
CA HIS A 143 -3.67 -11.53 1.21
C HIS A 143 -2.72 -11.11 2.35
N ARG A 144 -1.40 -11.07 2.11
CA ARG A 144 -0.38 -10.60 3.06
C ARG A 144 0.04 -9.15 2.86
N LEU A 145 -0.49 -8.48 1.85
CA LEU A 145 -0.17 -7.10 1.53
C LEU A 145 -0.50 -6.20 2.73
N MET A 146 0.52 -5.52 3.26
CA MET A 146 0.44 -4.59 4.38
C MET A 146 0.61 -3.14 3.91
N HIS A 147 1.51 -2.92 2.95
CA HIS A 147 1.83 -1.60 2.43
C HIS A 147 1.71 -1.58 0.91
N PHE A 148 0.99 -0.59 0.40
CA PHE A 148 0.85 -0.39 -1.03
C PHE A 148 0.97 1.09 -1.38
N CYS A 149 2.01 1.45 -2.13
CA CYS A 149 2.22 2.78 -2.67
C CYS A 149 2.18 2.71 -4.20
N PHE A 150 1.27 3.47 -4.78
CA PHE A 150 1.11 3.59 -6.23
C PHE A 150 0.88 5.04 -6.65
N SER A 151 1.48 5.97 -5.90
CA SER A 151 1.31 7.41 -6.09
C SER A 151 1.68 7.85 -7.50
N ASP A 152 2.83 7.42 -8.02
CA ASP A 152 3.26 7.81 -9.37
C ASP A 152 2.52 7.09 -10.52
N ILE A 153 1.56 6.22 -10.20
CA ILE A 153 0.67 5.56 -11.20
C ILE A 153 -0.68 6.29 -11.27
N LEU A 154 -1.00 7.09 -10.26
CA LEU A 154 -2.36 7.58 -10.06
C LEU A 154 -2.76 8.75 -10.93
N TRP A 155 -1.84 9.48 -11.54
CA TRP A 155 -2.23 10.40 -12.62
C TRP A 155 -2.94 9.66 -13.76
N CYS A 156 -2.72 8.35 -13.91
CA CYS A 156 -3.48 7.49 -14.80
C CYS A 156 -4.84 7.08 -14.22
N VAL A 157 -4.92 6.77 -12.93
CA VAL A 157 -6.07 6.07 -12.31
C VAL A 157 -7.00 7.00 -11.50
N ASN A 158 -6.59 8.25 -11.28
CA ASN A 158 -7.36 9.27 -10.56
C ASN A 158 -8.56 9.80 -11.35
N ASP A 159 -8.77 9.34 -12.58
CA ASP A 159 -10.01 9.61 -13.29
C ASP A 159 -11.16 8.76 -12.71
N GLU A 160 -12.23 9.46 -12.35
CA GLU A 160 -13.50 8.88 -11.92
C GLU A 160 -14.05 8.06 -13.11
N PRO A 161 -13.94 6.71 -13.08
CA PRO A 161 -14.57 5.88 -12.05
C PRO A 161 -13.69 4.78 -11.41
N HIS A 162 -12.36 4.84 -11.50
CA HIS A 162 -11.52 3.69 -11.15
C HIS A 162 -11.15 3.58 -9.66
N LEU A 163 -10.86 4.71 -9.02
CA LEU A 163 -10.43 4.72 -7.63
C LEU A 163 -11.46 4.13 -6.65
N PRO A 164 -12.78 4.40 -6.77
CA PRO A 164 -13.79 3.74 -5.93
C PRO A 164 -13.76 2.21 -6.02
N ARG A 165 -13.51 1.65 -7.22
CA ARG A 165 -13.40 0.19 -7.41
C ARG A 165 -12.16 -0.39 -6.74
N ILE A 166 -11.06 0.36 -6.75
CA ILE A 166 -9.83 -0.01 -6.04
C ILE A 166 -10.05 0.03 -4.53
N PHE A 167 -10.72 1.06 -4.02
CA PHE A 167 -11.10 1.13 -2.61
C PHE A 167 -12.02 -0.01 -2.18
N GLU A 168 -13.02 -0.37 -3.00
CA GLU A 168 -13.88 -1.53 -2.74
C GLU A 168 -13.07 -2.82 -2.57
N ALA A 169 -12.04 -3.06 -3.39
CA ALA A 169 -11.16 -4.22 -3.26
C ALA A 169 -10.34 -4.24 -1.96
N MET A 170 -10.15 -3.09 -1.31
CA MET A 170 -9.41 -2.94 -0.05
C MET A 170 -10.31 -3.06 1.20
N GLU A 171 -11.63 -2.92 1.07
CA GLU A 171 -12.58 -2.86 2.19
C GLU A 171 -12.49 -4.06 3.13
N ASP A 172 -12.34 -5.26 2.55
CA ASP A 172 -12.30 -6.51 3.31
C ASP A 172 -10.87 -7.10 3.39
N HIS A 173 -9.84 -6.33 3.01
CA HIS A 173 -8.47 -6.82 3.00
C HIS A 173 -7.91 -6.98 4.44
N PRO A 174 -7.53 -8.20 4.88
CA PRO A 174 -7.27 -8.48 6.29
C PRO A 174 -5.97 -7.86 6.82
N ASN A 175 -4.98 -7.68 5.94
CA ASN A 175 -3.63 -7.27 6.33
C ASN A 175 -3.22 -5.90 5.80
N LEU A 176 -4.03 -5.24 4.98
CA LEU A 176 -3.64 -3.96 4.39
C LEU A 176 -3.74 -2.89 5.47
N ARG A 177 -2.63 -2.18 5.70
CA ARG A 177 -2.49 -1.19 6.78
C ARG A 177 -2.24 0.20 6.22
N THR A 178 -1.46 0.31 5.17
CA THR A 178 -1.10 1.61 4.61
C THR A 178 -1.23 1.59 3.12
N VAL A 179 -1.99 2.56 2.61
CA VAL A 179 -2.08 2.85 1.19
C VAL A 179 -1.61 4.27 0.95
N MET A 180 -0.62 4.44 0.09
CA MET A 180 -0.13 5.75 -0.31
C MET A 180 -0.59 6.05 -1.73
N ILE A 181 -1.29 7.17 -1.88
CA ILE A 181 -1.79 7.68 -3.15
C ILE A 181 -1.22 9.07 -3.42
N GLU A 182 -1.12 9.46 -4.70
CA GLU A 182 -0.63 10.80 -5.04
C GLU A 182 -1.67 11.83 -4.62
N GLY A 183 -1.20 12.87 -3.93
CA GLY A 183 -2.06 14.00 -3.58
C GLY A 183 -2.32 14.86 -4.80
N CYS A 184 -3.54 15.40 -4.90
CA CYS A 184 -3.79 16.53 -5.77
C CYS A 184 -2.88 17.67 -5.30
N LYS A 185 -1.89 18.06 -6.11
CA LYS A 185 -1.08 19.24 -5.82
C LYS A 185 -2.00 20.44 -5.56
N ASP A 186 -1.70 21.16 -4.49
CA ASP A 186 -2.48 22.33 -4.10
C ASP A 186 -2.47 23.34 -5.25
N LYS A 187 -3.62 23.96 -5.52
CA LYS A 187 -3.85 24.89 -6.65
C LYS A 187 -2.93 26.13 -6.64
N SER A 188 -2.05 26.26 -5.65
CA SER A 188 -1.14 27.39 -5.46
C SER A 188 0.13 27.33 -6.31
N GLU A 189 0.45 26.18 -6.93
CA GLU A 189 1.52 26.10 -7.93
C GLU A 189 0.90 26.26 -9.32
N ASP A 190 1.09 27.46 -9.87
CA ASP A 190 0.53 28.05 -11.09
C ASP A 190 1.06 27.40 -12.39
N ASP A 191 1.06 26.07 -12.44
CA ASP A 191 1.63 25.30 -13.57
C ASP A 191 0.58 24.94 -14.63
N GLY A 192 -0.65 25.49 -14.53
CA GLY A 192 -1.69 25.38 -15.56
C GLY A 192 -2.29 23.97 -15.77
N ALA A 193 -1.72 22.92 -15.19
CA ALA A 193 -2.28 21.58 -15.21
C ALA A 193 -3.36 21.42 -14.12
N LYS A 194 -4.62 21.65 -14.53
CA LYS A 194 -5.82 21.37 -13.72
C LYS A 194 -5.95 19.86 -13.46
N TYR A 195 -5.25 19.32 -12.48
CA TYR A 195 -5.71 18.10 -11.80
C TYR A 195 -6.77 18.50 -10.77
N SER A 196 -7.93 18.91 -11.26
CA SER A 196 -9.10 19.22 -10.42
C SER A 196 -9.92 17.96 -10.11
N ASN A 197 -9.27 16.79 -10.03
CA ASN A 197 -9.96 15.56 -9.67
C ASN A 197 -10.11 15.57 -8.15
N HIS A 198 -11.31 15.94 -7.72
CA HIS A 198 -11.71 15.75 -6.34
C HIS A 198 -11.62 14.26 -6.05
N LEU A 199 -10.72 13.86 -5.16
CA LEU A 199 -10.74 12.54 -4.56
C LEU A 199 -12.19 12.22 -4.15
N ASP A 200 -12.67 11.03 -4.51
CA ASP A 200 -13.98 10.55 -4.08
C ASP A 200 -13.92 10.27 -2.56
N TYR A 201 -14.23 11.31 -1.79
CA TYR A 201 -14.29 11.23 -0.34
C TYR A 201 -15.43 10.34 0.15
N ASP A 202 -16.48 10.11 -0.65
CA ASP A 202 -17.55 9.17 -0.28
C ASP A 202 -17.02 7.74 -0.30
N ALA A 203 -16.32 7.35 -1.38
CA ALA A 203 -15.65 6.06 -1.48
C ALA A 203 -14.57 5.87 -0.39
N LEU A 204 -13.77 6.91 -0.09
CA LEU A 204 -12.79 6.86 1.00
C LEU A 204 -13.45 6.66 2.36
N ARG A 205 -14.54 7.38 2.66
CA ARG A 205 -15.30 7.18 3.91
C ARG A 205 -15.85 5.76 4.01
N GLN A 206 -16.34 5.21 2.91
CA GLN A 206 -16.81 3.83 2.86
C GLN A 206 -15.68 2.85 3.19
N LEU A 207 -14.53 2.98 2.52
CA LEU A 207 -13.33 2.18 2.79
C LEU A 207 -12.95 2.22 4.28
N LEU A 208 -12.80 3.42 4.85
CA LEU A 208 -12.40 3.59 6.25
C LEU A 208 -13.45 3.06 7.24
N SER A 209 -14.73 3.05 6.87
CA SER A 209 -15.79 2.51 7.72
C SER A 209 -15.78 0.98 7.79
N ARG A 210 -15.36 0.32 6.69
CA ARG A 210 -15.33 -1.14 6.55
C ARG A 210 -13.99 -1.74 6.94
N ASN A 211 -12.90 -1.08 6.58
CA ASN A 211 -11.55 -1.45 6.93
C ASN A 211 -11.03 -0.55 8.06
N ARG A 212 -11.10 -1.05 9.30
CA ARG A 212 -10.73 -0.25 10.50
C ARG A 212 -9.23 -0.18 10.78
N ILE A 213 -8.42 -0.87 9.99
CA ILE A 213 -6.97 -1.02 10.20
C ILE A 213 -6.15 -0.33 9.11
N ILE A 214 -6.80 0.17 8.06
CA ILE A 214 -6.15 0.87 6.96
C ILE A 214 -5.99 2.37 7.25
N GLU A 215 -4.87 2.92 6.81
CA GLU A 215 -4.61 4.35 6.69
C GLU A 215 -4.34 4.69 5.22
N VAL A 216 -4.99 5.74 4.72
CA VAL A 216 -4.76 6.26 3.36
C VAL A 216 -4.01 7.59 3.46
N LEU A 217 -2.82 7.63 2.86
CA LEU A 217 -1.87 8.72 2.98
C LEU A 217 -1.59 9.33 1.60
N TYR A 218 -1.25 10.61 1.60
CA TYR A 218 -0.60 11.26 0.47
C TYR A 218 0.84 10.75 0.32
N SER A 219 1.47 11.01 -0.83
CA SER A 219 2.88 10.69 -1.08
C SER A 219 3.85 11.34 -0.09
N ASN A 220 3.47 12.49 0.50
CA ASN A 220 4.22 13.16 1.57
C ASN A 220 4.05 12.51 2.96
N GLY A 221 3.21 11.46 3.09
CA GLY A 221 2.94 10.74 4.32
C GLY A 221 1.81 11.35 5.19
N GLU A 222 1.21 12.45 4.78
CA GLU A 222 0.06 13.04 5.50
C GLU A 222 -1.21 12.24 5.25
N ARG A 223 -2.09 12.18 6.26
CA ARG A 223 -3.38 11.49 6.10
C ARG A 223 -4.29 12.26 5.17
N ILE A 224 -4.91 11.54 4.25
CA ILE A 224 -5.92 12.08 3.36
C ILE A 224 -7.21 12.29 4.14
N SER A 225 -7.72 13.51 4.11
CA SER A 225 -8.90 13.88 4.89
C SER A 225 -9.69 15.01 4.25
N ASP A 226 -11.02 14.97 4.43
CA ASP A 226 -11.93 16.09 4.19
C ASP A 226 -12.11 16.98 5.44
N GLY A 227 -11.24 16.78 6.44
CA GLY A 227 -11.33 17.36 7.76
C GLY A 227 -12.32 16.57 8.62
N ALA A 228 -13.48 17.14 8.88
CA ALA A 228 -14.29 16.75 10.04
C ALA A 228 -14.85 15.31 10.00
N SER A 229 -15.09 14.72 8.83
CA SER A 229 -15.77 13.42 8.75
C SER A 229 -14.79 12.26 8.66
N ILE A 230 -13.74 12.39 7.85
CA ILE A 230 -12.68 11.38 7.72
C ILE A 230 -11.80 11.35 8.97
N ASP A 231 -11.49 12.50 9.58
CA ASP A 231 -10.71 12.54 10.82
C ASP A 231 -11.40 11.76 11.94
N LYS A 232 -12.75 11.83 12.03
CA LYS A 232 -13.53 11.05 12.99
C LYS A 232 -13.46 9.55 12.71
N LEU A 233 -13.43 9.13 11.44
CA LEU A 233 -13.26 7.72 11.08
C LEU A 233 -11.87 7.23 11.48
N TYR A 234 -10.81 8.00 11.23
CA TYR A 234 -9.47 7.66 11.68
C TYR A 234 -9.35 7.59 13.21
N GLU A 235 -9.95 8.54 13.92
CA GLU A 235 -9.99 8.53 15.39
C GLU A 235 -10.70 7.27 15.91
N LEU A 236 -11.87 6.95 15.36
CA LEU A 236 -12.63 5.75 15.73
C LEU A 236 -11.87 4.46 15.43
N ASN A 237 -11.23 4.38 14.26
CA ASN A 237 -10.41 3.24 13.83
C ASN A 237 -9.19 3.06 14.74
N ARG A 238 -8.51 4.15 15.11
CA ARG A 238 -7.41 4.12 16.09
C ARG A 238 -7.89 3.60 17.44
N TYR A 239 -9.04 4.09 17.92
CA TYR A 239 -9.64 3.62 19.17
C TYR A 239 -10.00 2.13 19.10
N TYR A 240 -10.59 1.68 18.00
CA TYR A 240 -10.89 0.27 17.73
C TYR A 240 -9.67 -0.62 17.79
N ASN A 241 -8.57 -0.21 17.13
CA ASN A 241 -7.33 -0.97 17.08
C ASN A 241 -6.66 -1.06 18.46
N HIS A 242 -6.59 0.04 19.20
CA HIS A 242 -6.09 0.03 20.58
C HIS A 242 -6.97 -0.82 21.51
N SER A 243 -8.29 -0.76 21.35
CA SER A 243 -9.21 -1.58 22.14
C SER A 243 -8.99 -3.07 21.83
N SER A 244 -8.81 -3.43 20.56
CA SER A 244 -8.53 -4.82 20.15
C SER A 244 -7.21 -5.34 20.72
N SER A 245 -6.15 -4.51 20.75
CA SER A 245 -4.86 -4.92 21.31
C SER A 245 -4.92 -5.22 22.82
N LEU A 246 -5.86 -4.63 23.57
CA LEU A 246 -6.02 -4.95 25.00
C LEU A 246 -6.53 -6.38 25.24
N VAL A 247 -7.08 -7.05 24.23
CA VAL A 247 -7.58 -8.43 24.36
C VAL A 247 -6.43 -9.41 24.65
N THR A 248 -5.21 -9.10 24.20
CA THR A 248 -4.01 -9.93 24.40
C THR A 248 -3.38 -9.75 25.78
N GLU A 249 -3.82 -8.76 26.57
CA GLU A 249 -3.35 -8.52 27.93
C GLU A 249 -3.86 -9.58 28.91
N ASN A 250 -3.13 -9.78 30.01
CA ASN A 250 -3.60 -10.66 31.08
C ASN A 250 -4.90 -10.12 31.70
N THR A 251 -5.78 -11.00 32.19
CA THR A 251 -7.14 -10.64 32.64
C THR A 251 -7.19 -9.51 33.67
N LYS A 252 -6.24 -9.47 34.62
CA LYS A 252 -6.21 -8.44 35.67
C LYS A 252 -5.83 -7.08 35.10
N THR A 253 -4.73 -7.03 34.35
CA THR A 253 -4.27 -5.82 33.69
C THR A 253 -5.31 -5.32 32.69
N ARG A 254 -5.89 -6.21 31.89
CA ARG A 254 -6.97 -5.88 30.95
C ARG A 254 -8.15 -5.23 31.65
N SER A 255 -8.67 -5.82 32.73
CA SER A 255 -9.81 -5.24 33.46
C SER A 255 -9.52 -3.85 34.04
N GLN A 256 -8.30 -3.63 34.55
CA GLN A 256 -7.87 -2.32 35.02
C GLN A 256 -7.79 -1.30 33.87
N LEU A 257 -7.15 -1.68 32.75
CA LEU A 257 -7.01 -0.81 31.58
C LEU A 257 -8.37 -0.48 30.94
N VAL A 258 -9.28 -1.46 30.86
CA VAL A 258 -10.66 -1.27 30.38
C VAL A 258 -11.42 -0.29 31.29
N SER A 259 -11.27 -0.40 32.61
CA SER A 259 -11.89 0.54 33.55
C SER A 259 -11.39 1.97 33.34
N ILE A 260 -10.07 2.14 33.24
CA ILE A 260 -9.44 3.45 32.99
C ILE A 260 -9.90 4.00 31.65
N ALA A 261 -9.89 3.19 30.58
CA ALA A 261 -10.34 3.61 29.26
C ALA A 261 -11.83 4.01 29.25
N LEU A 262 -12.68 3.30 29.99
CA LEU A 262 -14.11 3.61 30.10
C LEU A 262 -14.33 4.97 30.78
N ILE A 263 -13.64 5.20 31.91
CA ILE A 263 -13.79 6.42 32.72
C ILE A 263 -13.17 7.63 32.04
N GLU A 264 -11.94 7.50 31.55
CA GLU A 264 -11.14 8.65 31.09
C GLU A 264 -11.30 8.97 29.60
N ARG A 265 -11.59 7.96 28.76
CA ARG A 265 -11.53 8.10 27.28
C ARG A 265 -12.85 7.84 26.57
N ALA A 266 -13.67 6.93 27.08
CA ALA A 266 -14.95 6.59 26.46
C ALA A 266 -16.13 7.40 27.04
N SER A 267 -16.00 7.91 28.26
CA SER A 267 -17.06 8.67 28.93
C SER A 267 -17.48 9.88 28.10
N GLY A 268 -18.77 9.95 27.77
CA GLY A 268 -19.33 11.03 26.95
C GLY A 268 -19.20 10.85 25.42
N THR A 269 -18.55 9.79 24.95
CA THR A 269 -18.46 9.47 23.51
C THR A 269 -19.06 8.10 23.23
N PHE A 270 -20.31 8.08 22.75
CA PHE A 270 -21.05 6.84 22.48
C PHE A 270 -20.28 5.86 21.58
N PRO A 271 -19.62 6.27 20.47
CA PRO A 271 -18.88 5.34 19.63
C PRO A 271 -17.73 4.65 20.37
N HIS A 272 -16.94 5.37 21.17
CA HIS A 272 -15.85 4.78 21.93
C HIS A 272 -16.36 3.83 23.01
N THR A 273 -17.42 4.21 23.72
CA THR A 273 -18.06 3.34 24.71
C THR A 273 -18.55 2.04 24.05
N ALA A 274 -19.22 2.14 22.90
CA ALA A 274 -19.72 0.98 22.17
C ALA A 274 -18.59 0.03 21.74
N VAL A 275 -17.48 0.57 21.21
CA VAL A 275 -16.30 -0.22 20.83
C VAL A 275 -15.66 -0.92 22.03
N LEU A 276 -15.47 -0.21 23.13
CA LEU A 276 -14.86 -0.78 24.34
C LEU A 276 -15.73 -1.89 24.93
N VAL A 277 -17.04 -1.66 25.00
CA VAL A 277 -18.01 -2.67 25.47
C VAL A 277 -18.04 -3.89 24.55
N ALA A 278 -18.00 -3.70 23.23
CA ALA A 278 -18.04 -4.80 22.28
C ALA A 278 -16.81 -5.73 22.40
N HIS A 279 -15.62 -5.17 22.61
CA HIS A 279 -14.39 -5.96 22.76
C HIS A 279 -14.19 -6.55 24.15
N HIS A 280 -14.68 -5.90 25.21
CA HIS A 280 -14.34 -6.22 26.60
C HIS A 280 -15.55 -6.48 27.49
N LEU A 281 -16.65 -6.98 26.91
CA LEU A 281 -17.89 -7.27 27.64
C LEU A 281 -17.65 -8.20 28.83
N ASP A 282 -16.77 -9.19 28.68
CA ASP A 282 -16.38 -10.12 29.75
C ASP A 282 -15.76 -9.38 30.94
N SER A 283 -14.80 -8.51 30.68
CA SER A 283 -14.07 -7.73 31.67
C SER A 283 -15.00 -6.72 32.37
N ILE A 284 -15.93 -6.13 31.63
CA ILE A 284 -16.98 -5.25 32.20
C ILE A 284 -17.91 -6.03 33.12
N CYS A 285 -18.35 -7.24 32.73
CA CYS A 285 -19.16 -8.09 33.59
C CYS A 285 -18.43 -8.49 34.88
N GLU A 286 -17.12 -8.76 34.81
CA GLU A 286 -16.30 -9.04 36.00
C GLU A 286 -16.22 -7.84 36.94
N LEU A 287 -16.01 -6.64 36.41
CA LEU A 287 -15.99 -5.40 37.19
C LEU A 287 -17.33 -5.16 37.92
N ILE A 288 -18.45 -5.37 37.23
CA ILE A 288 -19.79 -5.22 37.84
C ILE A 288 -19.99 -6.23 38.98
N ARG A 289 -19.51 -7.47 38.82
CA ARG A 289 -19.60 -8.50 39.86
C ARG A 289 -18.73 -8.16 41.08
N ALA A 290 -17.52 -7.65 40.86
CA ALA A 290 -16.63 -7.25 41.96
C ALA A 290 -17.28 -6.17 42.83
N VAL A 291 -17.87 -5.14 42.22
CA VAL A 291 -18.60 -4.08 42.95
C VAL A 291 -19.78 -4.64 43.76
N HIS A 292 -20.52 -5.62 43.23
CA HIS A 292 -21.64 -6.23 43.95
C HIS A 292 -21.20 -7.07 45.15
N LEU A 293 -20.05 -7.75 45.09
CA LEU A 293 -19.55 -8.57 46.20
C LEU A 293 -19.06 -7.72 47.38
N ASP A 294 -18.48 -6.55 47.11
CA ASP A 294 -18.03 -5.62 48.15
C ASP A 294 -19.21 -5.02 48.94
N HIS A 295 -20.41 -4.97 48.36
CA HIS A 295 -21.62 -4.49 49.01
C HIS A 295 -22.35 -5.51 49.91
N ILE A 296 -22.01 -6.81 49.83
CA ILE A 296 -22.69 -7.88 50.60
C ILE A 296 -21.93 -8.22 51.90
N ASN A 297 -20.68 -7.77 52.05
CA ASN A 297 -19.84 -8.07 53.22
C ASN A 297 -19.87 -7.02 54.34
N TYR A 298 -20.95 -6.22 54.43
CA TYR A 298 -21.18 -5.25 55.52
C TYR A 298 -22.45 -5.55 56.31
#